data_AF-A0A8J2S318-F1
#
_entry.id   AF-A0A8J2S318-F1
#
_cell.length_a   1.000
_cell.length_b   1.000
_cell.length_c   1.000
_cell.angle_alpha   90.00
_cell.angle_beta   90.00
_cell.angle_gamma   90.00
#
_symmetry.space_group_name_H-M   'P 1'
#
loop_
_entity.id
_entity.type
_entity.pdbx_description
1 polymer ?
#
loop_
_entity_poly.entity_id
_entity_poly.type
_entity_poly.pdbx_seq_one_letter_code
_entity_poly.pdbx_strand_id
1 'polypeptide(L)'
;MQRTNSMLIVTIHLICVGLIMHLSFYSSVMACNCNYHSGGCSIRRPASPGNACRCSYKGFWICIWSKTGCRDPSSHYCRNPDKTKDSCILGGGDCGGY
;
A
#
# COMPACT_ATOMS: atom_id res chain seq x y z
N MET A 1 22.17 24.24 -37.04
CA MET A 1 20.97 23.41 -36.80
C MET A 1 21.27 22.37 -35.71
N GLN A 2 21.10 22.69 -34.42
CA GLN A 2 21.30 21.75 -33.30
C GLN A 2 20.20 21.82 -32.22
N ARG A 3 19.21 22.73 -32.35
CA ARG A 3 18.16 22.94 -31.35
C ARG A 3 17.06 21.86 -31.34
N THR A 4 16.85 21.14 -32.45
CA THR A 4 15.81 20.11 -32.57
C THR A 4 16.17 18.81 -31.84
N ASN A 5 17.44 18.39 -31.89
CA ASN A 5 17.89 17.16 -31.21
C ASN A 5 17.90 17.31 -29.68
N SER A 6 18.26 18.49 -29.18
CA SER A 6 18.34 18.76 -27.73
C SER A 6 16.96 18.90 -27.08
N MET A 7 16.00 19.56 -27.75
CA MET A 7 14.60 19.61 -27.27
C MET A 7 13.94 18.24 -27.26
N LEU A 8 14.21 17.39 -28.25
CA LEU A 8 13.67 16.03 -28.32
C LEU A 8 14.21 15.15 -27.16
N ILE A 9 15.51 15.23 -26.86
CA ILE A 9 16.15 14.50 -25.76
C ILE A 9 15.58 14.93 -24.40
N VAL A 10 15.43 16.24 -24.15
CA VAL A 10 14.86 16.77 -22.90
C VAL A 10 13.41 16.34 -22.73
N THR A 11 12.63 16.31 -23.81
CA THR A 11 11.23 15.88 -23.79
C THR A 11 11.11 14.38 -23.51
N ILE A 12 11.94 13.54 -24.14
CA ILE A 12 11.99 12.09 -23.86
C ILE A 12 12.40 11.84 -22.40
N HIS A 13 13.36 12.59 -21.87
CA HIS A 13 13.76 12.48 -20.46
C HIS A 13 12.61 12.82 -19.50
N LEU A 14 11.85 13.89 -19.76
CA LEU A 14 10.70 14.28 -18.94
C LEU A 14 9.52 13.31 -19.07
N ILE A 15 9.28 12.75 -20.25
CA ILE A 15 8.28 11.69 -20.46
C ILE A 15 8.70 10.42 -19.73
N CYS A 16 9.96 9.98 -19.86
CA CYS A 16 10.49 8.82 -19.13
C CYS A 16 10.43 9.04 -17.62
N VAL A 17 10.85 10.21 -17.11
CA VAL A 17 10.73 10.55 -15.69
C VAL A 17 9.27 10.58 -15.26
N GLY A 18 8.35 11.14 -16.06
CA GLY A 18 6.92 11.13 -15.80
C GLY A 18 6.33 9.71 -15.74
N LEU A 19 6.70 8.83 -16.68
CA LEU A 19 6.25 7.45 -16.77
C LEU A 19 6.82 6.60 -15.62
N ILE A 20 8.10 6.80 -15.28
CA ILE A 20 8.78 6.18 -14.14
C ILE A 20 8.13 6.65 -12.83
N MET A 21 7.88 7.94 -12.66
CA MET A 21 7.20 8.51 -11.49
C MET A 21 5.76 8.00 -11.35
N HIS A 22 5.04 7.81 -12.46
CA HIS A 22 3.71 7.21 -12.45
C HIS A 22 3.73 5.74 -11.98
N LEU A 23 4.69 4.94 -12.46
CA LEU A 23 4.84 3.52 -12.08
C LEU A 23 5.32 3.34 -10.63
N SER A 24 6.24 4.20 -10.17
CA SER A 24 6.71 4.22 -8.78
C SER A 24 5.61 4.65 -7.81
N PHE A 25 4.82 5.66 -8.18
CA PHE A 25 3.69 6.12 -7.37
C PHE A 25 2.59 5.05 -7.30
N TYR A 26 2.26 4.40 -8.42
CA TYR A 26 1.23 3.36 -8.46
C TYR A 26 1.53 2.19 -7.52
N SER A 27 2.79 1.75 -7.46
CA SER A 27 3.23 0.69 -6.55
C SER A 27 3.09 1.08 -5.07
N SER A 28 3.28 2.36 -4.74
CA SER A 28 3.16 2.89 -3.37
C SER A 28 1.71 3.07 -2.89
N VAL A 29 0.75 3.18 -3.82
CA VAL A 29 -0.70 3.20 -3.55
C VAL A 29 -1.25 1.78 -3.42
N MET A 30 -0.62 0.81 -4.07
CA MET A 30 -1.06 -0.59 -4.08
C MET A 30 -0.63 -1.39 -2.83
N ALA A 31 0.27 -0.83 -2.02
CA ALA A 31 0.74 -1.44 -0.79
C ALA A 31 -0.04 -0.92 0.43
N CYS A 32 -0.61 -1.84 1.21
CA CYS A 32 -1.20 -1.51 2.50
C CYS A 32 -0.11 -1.11 3.51
N ASN A 33 -0.47 -0.48 4.62
CA ASN A 33 0.50 -0.08 5.65
C ASN A 33 -0.16 -0.02 7.03
N CYS A 34 0.61 -0.30 8.10
CA CYS A 34 0.14 -0.32 9.47
C CYS A 34 0.91 0.66 10.35
N ASN A 35 0.23 1.25 11.32
CA ASN A 35 0.84 2.09 12.35
C ASN A 35 0.80 1.36 13.70
N TYR A 36 1.77 1.66 14.56
CA TYR A 36 1.74 1.20 15.94
C TYR A 36 0.86 2.12 16.79
N HIS A 37 0.06 1.51 17.66
CA HIS A 37 -0.68 2.17 18.73
C HIS A 37 -0.48 1.38 20.03
N SER A 38 -0.70 2.00 21.19
CA SER A 38 -0.59 1.31 22.48
C SER A 38 -1.50 0.07 22.51
N GLY A 39 -0.91 -1.12 22.51
CA GLY A 39 -1.64 -2.40 22.50
C GLY A 39 -1.55 -3.21 21.21
N GLY A 40 -1.05 -2.65 20.09
CA GLY A 40 -0.84 -3.41 18.85
C GLY A 40 -0.77 -2.56 17.59
N CYS A 41 -1.13 -3.14 16.46
CA CYS A 41 -1.12 -2.44 15.17
C CYS A 41 -2.53 -2.02 14.71
N SER A 42 -2.59 -0.94 13.92
CA SER A 42 -3.79 -0.49 13.20
C SER A 42 -3.46 -0.23 11.73
N ILE A 43 -4.44 -0.35 10.83
CA ILE A 43 -4.25 -0.10 9.40
C ILE A 43 -4.22 1.42 9.18
N ARG A 44 -3.09 1.91 8.68
CA ARG A 44 -2.93 3.29 8.23
C ARG A 44 -3.36 3.47 6.78
N ARG A 45 -3.03 2.50 5.93
CA ARG A 45 -3.44 2.45 4.51
C ARG A 45 -4.07 1.09 4.21
N PRO A 46 -5.31 1.06 3.68
CA PRO A 46 -6.00 -0.18 3.36
C PRO A 46 -5.28 -0.95 2.26
N ALA A 47 -5.61 -2.24 2.15
CA ALA A 47 -5.18 -3.05 1.01
C ALA A 47 -5.96 -2.68 -0.25
N SER A 48 -5.44 -3.10 -1.40
CA SER A 48 -6.17 -3.01 -2.67
C SER A 48 -7.32 -4.01 -2.69
N PRO A 49 -8.39 -3.76 -3.47
CA PRO A 49 -9.47 -4.70 -3.69
C PRO A 49 -8.97 -6.12 -4.00
N GLY A 50 -9.63 -7.13 -3.44
CA GLY A 50 -9.26 -8.54 -3.55
C GLY A 50 -8.10 -8.97 -2.65
N ASN A 51 -7.54 -8.05 -1.85
CA ASN A 51 -6.45 -8.34 -0.92
C ASN A 51 -6.78 -7.81 0.48
N ALA A 52 -6.08 -8.34 1.47
CA ALA A 52 -6.16 -7.90 2.85
C ALA A 52 -4.77 -7.48 3.36
N CYS A 53 -4.76 -6.63 4.38
CA CYS A 53 -3.53 -6.18 5.01
C CYS A 53 -3.25 -6.98 6.28
N ARG A 54 -2.12 -7.67 6.31
CA ARG A 54 -1.65 -8.37 7.50
C ARG A 54 -0.68 -7.47 8.25
N CYS A 55 -1.16 -6.82 9.30
CA CYS A 55 -0.30 -6.13 10.24
C CYS A 55 0.40 -7.15 11.16
N SER A 56 1.64 -6.91 11.56
CA SER A 56 2.33 -7.77 12.51
C SER A 56 3.21 -6.93 13.42
N TYR A 57 2.95 -7.03 14.72
CA TYR A 57 3.79 -6.40 15.73
C TYR A 57 5.11 -7.17 15.87
N LYS A 58 6.24 -6.46 15.82
CA LYS A 58 7.58 -7.05 15.93
C LYS A 58 8.31 -6.69 17.22
N GLY A 59 7.64 -6.03 18.16
CA GLY A 59 8.28 -5.48 19.36
C GLY A 59 8.80 -4.06 19.12
N PHE A 60 9.32 -3.44 20.17
CA PHE A 60 9.88 -2.08 20.13
C PHE A 60 8.95 -1.02 19.50
N TRP A 61 7.63 -1.11 19.72
CA TRP A 61 6.67 -0.18 19.11
C TRP A 61 6.66 -0.20 17.56
N ILE A 62 7.13 -1.30 16.95
CA ILE A 62 7.23 -1.47 15.49
C ILE A 62 6.13 -2.40 14.98
N CYS A 63 5.38 -1.90 14.00
CA CYS A 63 4.43 -2.67 13.20
C CYS A 63 4.93 -2.79 11.77
N ILE A 64 5.01 -4.02 11.27
CA ILE A 64 5.23 -4.28 9.85
C ILE A 64 3.91 -4.65 9.18
N TRP A 65 3.87 -4.52 7.85
CA TRP A 65 2.71 -4.90 7.05
C TRP A 65 3.11 -5.91 5.98
N SER A 66 2.18 -6.77 5.60
CA SER A 66 2.29 -7.64 4.45
C SER A 66 0.97 -7.67 3.70
N LYS A 67 1.03 -7.65 2.37
CA LYS A 67 -0.15 -7.83 1.53
C LYS A 67 -0.41 -9.32 1.39
N THR A 68 -1.62 -9.75 1.71
CA THR A 68 -2.03 -11.15 1.60
C THR A 68 -3.38 -11.24 0.90
N GLY A 69 -3.72 -12.43 0.39
CA GLY A 69 -5.07 -12.69 -0.09
C GLY A 69 -6.08 -12.57 1.06
N CYS A 70 -7.31 -12.16 0.75
CA CYS A 70 -8.36 -12.14 1.76
C CYS A 70 -8.61 -13.56 2.28
N ARG A 71 -8.70 -13.72 3.60
CA ARG A 71 -9.07 -15.00 4.21
C ARG A 71 -10.49 -15.42 3.84
N ASP A 72 -11.38 -14.44 3.71
CA ASP A 72 -12.72 -14.61 3.17
C ASP A 72 -12.89 -13.71 1.93
N PRO A 73 -12.90 -14.27 0.70
CA PRO A 73 -13.03 -13.48 -0.53
C PRO A 73 -14.43 -12.90 -0.73
N SER A 74 -15.45 -13.49 -0.11
CA SER A 74 -16.84 -12.98 -0.15
C SER A 74 -17.07 -11.73 0.71
N SER A 75 -16.19 -11.47 1.67
CA SER A 75 -16.31 -10.36 2.62
C SER A 75 -16.39 -9.02 1.90
N HIS A 76 -17.23 -8.12 2.43
CA HIS A 76 -17.27 -6.73 1.97
C HIS A 76 -15.89 -6.08 2.07
N TYR A 77 -15.16 -6.36 3.16
CA TYR A 77 -13.81 -5.83 3.39
C TYR A 77 -12.75 -6.42 2.45
N CYS A 78 -13.05 -7.51 1.73
CA CYS A 78 -12.17 -7.98 0.67
C CYS A 78 -12.37 -7.19 -0.63
N ARG A 79 -13.64 -6.94 -0.97
CA ARG A 79 -14.01 -6.20 -2.18
C ARG A 79 -13.70 -4.71 -2.05
N ASN A 80 -13.89 -4.16 -0.86
CA ASN A 80 -13.62 -2.78 -0.54
C ASN A 80 -12.88 -2.70 0.81
N PRO A 81 -11.56 -2.98 0.83
CA PRO A 81 -10.78 -2.94 2.06
C PRO A 81 -10.72 -1.53 2.61
N ASP A 82 -10.86 -1.43 3.92
CA ASP A 82 -10.84 -0.17 4.65
C ASP A 82 -9.84 -0.23 5.81
N LYS A 83 -9.89 0.78 6.67
CA LYS A 83 -8.98 0.90 7.82
C LYS A 83 -9.64 0.41 9.10
N THR A 84 -10.67 -0.41 9.03
CA THR A 84 -11.36 -0.91 10.23
C THR A 84 -10.62 -2.09 10.85
N LYS A 85 -10.97 -2.40 12.10
CA LYS A 85 -10.49 -3.60 12.79
C LYS A 85 -10.85 -4.87 12.01
N ASP A 86 -12.04 -4.93 11.41
CA ASP A 86 -12.48 -6.07 10.59
C ASP A 86 -11.61 -6.29 9.36
N SER A 87 -11.20 -5.22 8.65
CA SER A 87 -10.24 -5.32 7.54
C SER A 87 -8.88 -5.86 7.98
N CYS A 88 -8.42 -5.53 9.20
CA CYS A 88 -7.18 -6.07 9.76
C CYS A 88 -7.32 -7.56 10.14
N ILE A 89 -8.45 -7.92 10.76
CA ILE A 89 -8.76 -9.31 11.14
C ILE A 89 -8.88 -10.19 9.88
N LEU A 90 -9.49 -9.67 8.81
CA LEU A 90 -9.59 -10.36 7.52
C LEU A 90 -8.21 -10.70 6.94
N GLY A 91 -7.22 -9.82 7.15
CA GLY A 91 -5.82 -10.06 6.78
C GLY A 91 -5.05 -10.97 7.73
N GLY A 92 -5.64 -11.38 8.85
CA GLY A 92 -4.98 -12.21 9.87
C GLY A 92 -3.82 -11.50 10.58
N GLY A 93 -3.95 -10.18 10.76
CA GLY A 93 -2.93 -9.35 11.40
C GLY A 93 -3.07 -9.24 12.92
N ASP A 94 -2.09 -8.55 13.51
CA ASP A 94 -2.20 -7.98 14.86
C ASP A 94 -3.04 -6.70 14.79
N CYS A 95 -4.17 -6.70 15.48
CA CYS A 95 -5.17 -5.62 15.42
C CYS A 95 -5.44 -5.04 16.81
N GLY A 96 -4.45 -5.09 17.71
CA GLY A 96 -4.56 -4.59 19.09
C GLY A 96 -4.50 -3.07 19.22
N GLY A 97 -4.14 -2.37 18.14
CA GLY A 97 -4.04 -0.90 18.09
C GLY A 97 -5.31 -0.17 17.68
N TYR A 98 -6.44 -0.89 17.61
CA TYR A 98 -7.77 -0.38 17.27
C TYR A 98 -8.65 -0.10 18.48
#